data_AF-A0A543ENW2-F1
#
_entry.id   AF-A0A543ENW2-F1
#
_cell.length_a   1.000
_cell.length_b   1.000
_cell.length_c   1.000
_cell.angle_alpha   90.00
_cell.angle_beta   90.00
_cell.angle_gamma   90.00
#
_symmetry.space_group_name_H-M   'P 1'
#
loop_
_entity.id
_entity.type
_entity.pdbx_description
1 polymer ?
#
loop_
_entity_poly.entity_id
_entity_poly.type
_entity_poly.pdbx_seq_one_letter_code
_entity_poly.pdbx_strand_id
1 'polypeptide(L)'
;MNAQELQTLLTERAEKFHLKNEAFHTLHKILSENPEELIGGFARHEITFVFEGYQYLIEQRYREPIIRARISLCVEKETYVESLEPIGYYDLEMDFDGEIVDDWFVIEKEKYLKDIGIISYFQEMNKKMPPQYLRRNHSEYKFVSYISLIGTLFISKDFEGAGVFINRANTYLNDTDNVLPDKDYLKKCRYFLKIMTRYLLENNLLSESLRQRLTENKNNNPRL
;
A
#
# COMPACT_ATOMS: atom_id res chain seq x y z
N MET A 1 -0.81 3.94 47.64
CA MET A 1 -0.03 3.45 46.51
C MET A 1 0.37 4.65 45.66
N ASN A 2 1.65 4.84 45.38
CA ASN A 2 2.14 5.90 44.50
C ASN A 2 2.25 5.40 43.04
N ALA A 3 2.50 6.30 42.09
CA ALA A 3 2.56 5.96 40.66
C ALA A 3 3.66 4.93 40.33
N GLN A 4 4.78 4.97 41.05
CA GLN A 4 5.91 4.07 40.82
C GLN A 4 5.63 2.65 41.34
N GLU A 5 4.99 2.53 42.50
CA GLU A 5 4.51 1.25 43.04
C GLU A 5 3.50 0.59 42.10
N LEU A 6 2.57 1.38 41.54
CA LEU A 6 1.60 0.89 40.56
C LEU A 6 2.30 0.42 39.27
N GLN A 7 3.25 1.20 38.75
CA GLN A 7 4.00 0.82 37.56
C GLN A 7 4.78 -0.48 37.76
N THR A 8 5.45 -0.64 38.90
CA THR A 8 6.18 -1.87 39.23
C THR A 8 5.24 -3.07 39.27
N LEU A 9 4.13 -2.97 40.01
CA LEU A 9 3.17 -4.07 40.16
C LEU A 9 2.57 -4.52 38.82
N LEU A 10 2.23 -3.56 37.95
CA LEU A 10 1.67 -3.89 36.65
C LEU A 10 2.72 -4.44 35.67
N THR A 11 3.98 -4.00 35.78
CA THR A 11 5.09 -4.53 34.99
C THR A 11 5.40 -5.97 35.39
N GLU A 12 5.48 -6.25 36.69
CA GLU A 12 5.67 -7.61 37.21
C GLU A 12 4.56 -8.55 36.74
N ARG A 13 3.33 -8.04 36.65
CA ARG A 13 2.19 -8.82 36.16
C ARG A 13 2.30 -9.13 34.68
N ALA A 14 2.66 -8.15 33.86
CA ALA A 14 2.91 -8.35 32.43
C ALA A 14 4.04 -9.36 32.17
N GLU A 15 5.10 -9.32 32.99
CA GLU A 15 6.22 -10.26 32.93
C GLU A 15 5.83 -11.66 33.36
N LYS A 16 5.05 -11.80 34.44
CA LYS A 16 4.52 -13.07 34.94
C LYS A 16 3.74 -13.83 33.88
N PHE A 17 2.92 -13.11 33.10
CA PHE A 17 2.11 -13.69 32.03
C PHE A 17 2.81 -13.66 30.66
N HIS A 18 4.09 -13.27 30.61
CA HIS A 18 4.88 -13.22 29.38
C HIS A 18 4.22 -12.42 28.25
N LEU A 19 3.48 -11.36 28.57
CA LEU A 19 2.62 -10.64 27.63
C LEU A 19 3.38 -10.12 26.39
N LYS A 20 4.63 -9.67 26.56
CA LYS A 20 5.49 -9.28 25.44
C LYS A 20 5.72 -10.44 24.46
N ASN A 21 6.00 -11.64 24.97
CA ASN A 21 6.27 -12.81 24.13
C ASN A 21 5.00 -13.24 23.39
N GLU A 22 3.85 -13.25 24.08
CA GLU A 22 2.55 -13.52 23.47
C GLU A 22 2.18 -12.49 22.39
N ALA A 23 2.49 -11.21 22.62
CA ALA A 23 2.26 -10.16 21.63
C ALA A 23 3.07 -10.42 20.35
N PHE A 24 4.37 -10.74 20.46
CA PHE A 24 5.17 -11.10 19.29
C PHE A 24 4.69 -12.39 18.63
N HIS A 25 4.35 -13.42 19.41
CA HIS A 25 3.88 -14.70 18.89
C HIS A 25 2.61 -14.51 18.04
N THR A 26 1.62 -13.80 18.58
CA THR A 26 0.35 -13.55 17.90
C THR A 26 0.54 -12.68 16.66
N LEU A 27 1.36 -11.62 16.75
CA LEU A 27 1.72 -10.79 15.60
C LEU A 27 2.38 -11.62 14.48
N HIS A 28 3.31 -12.52 14.83
CA HIS A 28 3.95 -13.40 13.85
C HIS A 28 2.95 -14.37 13.21
N LYS A 29 1.97 -14.87 13.98
CA LYS A 29 0.90 -15.72 13.46
C LYS A 29 0.03 -14.97 12.46
N ILE A 30 -0.45 -13.76 12.79
CA ILE A 30 -1.25 -12.91 11.90
C ILE A 30 -0.52 -12.68 10.57
N LEU A 31 0.77 -12.33 10.64
CA LEU A 31 1.59 -12.07 9.46
C LEU A 31 1.92 -13.33 8.64
N SER A 32 1.78 -14.52 9.21
CA SER A 32 1.99 -15.79 8.51
C SER A 32 0.76 -16.25 7.72
N GLU A 33 -0.44 -15.81 8.11
CA GLU A 33 -1.70 -16.23 7.49
C GLU A 33 -2.10 -15.34 6.31
N ASN A 34 -1.79 -14.03 6.33
CA ASN A 34 -2.10 -13.08 5.24
C ASN A 34 -1.05 -11.94 5.09
N PRO A 35 0.16 -12.20 4.56
CA PRO A 35 1.25 -11.23 4.61
C PRO A 35 1.08 -10.02 3.68
N GLU A 36 0.41 -10.14 2.54
CA GLU A 36 0.51 -9.12 1.46
C GLU A 36 -0.55 -8.01 1.53
N GLU A 37 -1.76 -8.30 2.00
CA GLU A 37 -2.82 -7.29 2.14
C GLU A 37 -2.72 -6.49 3.44
N LEU A 38 -2.11 -7.06 4.48
CA LEU A 38 -2.15 -6.47 5.82
C LEU A 38 -1.16 -5.32 6.03
N ILE A 39 -0.03 -5.27 5.33
CA ILE A 39 1.08 -4.35 5.64
C ILE A 39 1.20 -3.15 4.71
N GLY A 40 0.08 -2.65 4.16
CA GLY A 40 0.06 -1.36 3.45
C GLY A 40 0.99 -1.26 2.22
N GLY A 41 1.28 -2.40 1.58
CA GLY A 41 2.17 -2.49 0.41
C GLY A 41 3.67 -2.51 0.72
N PHE A 42 4.07 -2.55 2.00
CA PHE A 42 5.45 -2.82 2.38
C PHE A 42 5.78 -4.30 2.24
N ALA A 43 7.03 -4.64 1.93
CA ALA A 43 7.47 -6.03 1.97
C ALA A 43 7.83 -6.40 3.40
N ARG A 44 7.59 -7.67 3.77
CA ARG A 44 7.81 -8.16 5.14
C ARG A 44 9.20 -7.88 5.70
N HIS A 45 10.23 -7.95 4.85
CA HIS A 45 11.63 -7.73 5.21
C HIS A 45 12.01 -6.26 5.36
N GLU A 46 11.15 -5.33 4.92
CA GLU A 46 11.33 -3.88 5.09
C GLU A 46 10.85 -3.40 6.46
N ILE A 47 10.09 -4.24 7.18
CA ILE A 47 9.44 -3.87 8.45
C ILE A 47 10.23 -4.42 9.64
N THR A 48 10.68 -3.49 10.47
CA THR A 48 11.23 -3.75 11.81
C THR A 48 10.13 -3.63 12.86
N PHE A 49 10.04 -4.59 13.77
CA PHE A 49 9.13 -4.51 14.92
C PHE A 49 9.85 -4.00 16.14
N VAL A 50 9.27 -2.99 16.76
CA VAL A 50 9.84 -2.37 17.96
C VAL A 50 8.84 -2.49 19.09
N PHE A 51 9.25 -3.14 20.18
CA PHE A 51 8.42 -3.19 21.38
C PHE A 51 8.48 -1.84 22.10
N GLU A 52 7.35 -1.14 22.18
CA GLU A 52 7.25 0.20 22.76
C GLU A 52 7.08 0.16 24.29
N GLY A 53 6.65 -0.98 24.83
CA GLY A 53 6.38 -1.15 26.25
C GLY A 53 4.93 -1.50 26.55
N TYR A 54 4.60 -1.38 27.84
CA TYR A 54 3.27 -1.63 28.37
C TYR A 54 2.51 -0.33 28.61
N GLN A 55 1.22 -0.34 28.30
CA GLN A 55 0.27 0.71 28.62
C GLN A 55 -0.80 0.17 29.57
N TYR A 56 -1.16 0.95 30.57
CA TYR A 56 -2.12 0.55 31.60
C TYR A 56 -3.38 1.39 31.46
N LEU A 57 -4.50 0.74 31.15
CA LEU A 57 -5.75 1.42 30.86
C LEU A 57 -6.76 1.11 31.98
N ILE A 58 -6.89 2.04 32.93
CA ILE A 58 -7.62 1.83 34.19
C ILE A 58 -9.00 2.49 34.17
N GLU A 59 -9.15 3.65 33.53
CA GLU A 59 -10.43 4.37 33.45
C GLU A 59 -11.15 4.10 32.13
N GLN A 60 -11.68 2.89 31.97
CA GLN A 60 -12.57 2.56 30.86
C GLN A 60 -14.02 2.52 31.36
N ARG A 61 -14.87 3.46 30.92
CA ARG A 61 -16.25 3.64 31.44
C ARG A 61 -17.13 2.37 31.45
N TYR A 62 -16.77 1.34 30.68
CA TYR A 62 -17.52 0.09 30.53
C TYR A 62 -16.64 -1.16 30.37
N ARG A 63 -15.36 -1.09 30.73
CA ARG A 63 -14.41 -2.21 30.62
C ARG A 63 -13.57 -2.29 31.89
N GLU A 64 -13.17 -3.51 32.23
CA GLU A 64 -12.23 -3.73 33.32
C GLU A 64 -10.85 -3.17 32.99
N PRO A 65 -10.01 -2.87 33.99
CA PRO A 65 -8.65 -2.43 33.75
C PRO A 65 -7.85 -3.48 32.96
N ILE A 66 -7.10 -3.01 31.97
CA ILE A 66 -6.29 -3.89 31.10
C ILE A 66 -4.84 -3.41 31.02
N ILE A 67 -3.95 -4.38 30.76
CA ILE A 67 -2.56 -4.19 30.37
C ILE A 67 -2.47 -4.39 28.87
N ARG A 68 -1.93 -3.41 28.16
CA ARG A 68 -1.71 -3.46 26.72
C ARG A 68 -0.22 -3.54 26.42
N ALA A 69 0.20 -4.52 25.64
CA ALA A 69 1.53 -4.57 25.04
C ALA A 69 1.48 -4.01 23.63
N ARG A 70 2.32 -3.00 23.34
CA ARG A 70 2.38 -2.38 22.01
C ARG A 70 3.67 -2.73 21.29
N ILE A 71 3.54 -3.12 20.03
CA ILE A 71 4.63 -3.34 19.09
C ILE A 71 4.43 -2.39 17.90
N SER A 72 5.33 -1.42 17.71
CA SER A 72 5.34 -0.57 16.51
C SER A 72 5.87 -1.34 15.31
N LEU A 73 5.27 -1.09 14.14
CA LEU A 73 5.77 -1.51 12.84
C LEU A 73 6.49 -0.33 12.21
N CYS A 74 7.78 -0.47 11.95
CA CYS A 74 8.63 0.62 11.48
C CYS A 74 9.39 0.26 10.21
N VAL A 75 9.67 1.25 9.38
CA VAL A 75 10.53 1.12 8.18
C VAL A 75 11.70 2.09 8.26
N GLU A 76 12.80 1.78 7.59
CA GLU A 76 13.93 2.71 7.49
C GLU A 76 13.56 3.93 6.64
N LYS A 77 13.94 5.14 7.10
CA LYS A 77 13.78 6.34 6.27
C LYS A 77 14.83 6.39 5.18
N GLU A 78 14.40 6.61 3.93
CA GLU A 78 15.28 6.75 2.76
C GLU A 78 16.27 7.94 2.86
N THR A 79 16.00 8.92 3.74
CA THR A 79 16.70 10.22 3.75
C THR A 79 17.65 10.44 4.93
N TYR A 80 17.65 9.58 5.95
CA TYR A 80 18.50 9.75 7.13
C TYR A 80 19.09 8.42 7.60
N VAL A 81 20.40 8.44 7.86
CA VAL A 81 21.12 7.34 8.51
C VAL A 81 20.46 7.06 9.87
N GLU A 82 19.95 5.84 10.05
CA GLU A 82 19.48 5.26 11.32
C GLU A 82 18.24 5.90 11.99
N SER A 83 17.24 6.35 11.21
CA SER A 83 15.92 6.66 11.81
C SER A 83 14.81 5.76 11.26
N LEU A 84 14.13 5.09 12.19
CA LEU A 84 12.94 4.30 11.93
C LEU A 84 11.70 5.20 11.88
N GLU A 85 10.82 4.96 10.90
CA GLU A 85 9.53 5.62 10.78
C GLU A 85 8.40 4.65 11.10
N PRO A 86 7.52 4.93 12.08
CA PRO A 86 6.36 4.10 12.32
C PRO A 86 5.37 4.21 11.17
N ILE A 87 4.89 3.05 10.72
CA ILE A 87 3.88 2.86 9.66
C ILE A 87 2.59 2.22 10.19
N GLY A 88 2.62 1.74 11.43
CA GLY A 88 1.51 1.06 12.08
C GLY A 88 1.92 0.50 13.43
N TYR A 89 1.03 -0.26 14.05
CA TYR A 89 1.28 -0.93 15.33
C TYR A 89 0.42 -2.17 15.49
N TYR A 90 0.83 -3.01 16.42
CA TYR A 90 0.07 -4.11 16.96
C TYR A 90 -0.08 -3.92 18.47
N ASP A 91 -1.32 -3.98 18.96
CA ASP A 91 -1.65 -3.95 20.37
C ASP A 91 -2.23 -5.30 20.79
N LEU A 92 -1.74 -5.88 21.89
CA LEU A 92 -2.36 -7.03 22.55
C LEU A 92 -2.82 -6.62 23.94
N GLU A 93 -4.11 -6.80 24.22
CA GLU A 93 -4.75 -6.45 25.48
C GLU A 93 -4.96 -7.70 26.34
N MET A 94 -4.57 -7.59 27.61
CA MET A 94 -4.72 -8.63 28.61
C MET A 94 -5.38 -8.03 29.86
N ASP A 95 -6.30 -8.76 30.46
CA ASP A 95 -6.82 -8.38 31.76
C ASP A 95 -5.78 -8.61 32.87
N PHE A 96 -6.16 -8.33 34.12
CA PHE A 96 -5.25 -8.60 35.22
C PHE A 96 -5.15 -10.10 35.52
N ASP A 97 -6.12 -10.94 35.23
CA ASP A 97 -6.01 -12.38 35.52
C ASP A 97 -5.15 -13.16 34.52
N GLY A 98 -4.72 -12.49 33.45
CA GLY A 98 -3.80 -13.01 32.45
C GLY A 98 -4.51 -13.48 31.18
N GLU A 99 -5.82 -13.25 31.07
CA GLU A 99 -6.60 -13.62 29.91
C GLU A 99 -6.47 -12.54 28.82
N ILE A 100 -6.31 -12.98 27.58
CA ILE A 100 -6.28 -12.08 26.43
C ILE A 100 -7.70 -11.60 26.15
N VAL A 101 -7.87 -10.28 26.13
CA VAL A 101 -9.17 -9.63 25.96
C VAL A 101 -9.43 -9.25 24.50
N ASP A 102 -8.41 -8.72 23.83
CA ASP A 102 -8.53 -8.15 22.49
C ASP A 102 -7.14 -7.98 21.84
N ASP A 103 -7.11 -7.88 20.51
CA ASP A 103 -5.92 -7.52 19.75
C ASP A 103 -6.25 -6.58 18.58
N TRP A 104 -5.31 -5.70 18.26
CA TRP A 104 -5.47 -4.70 17.21
C TRP A 104 -4.24 -4.67 16.32
N PHE A 105 -4.42 -5.01 15.06
CA PHE A 105 -3.40 -4.81 14.02
C PHE A 105 -3.79 -3.61 13.15
N VAL A 106 -2.99 -2.55 13.18
CA VAL A 106 -3.29 -1.28 12.52
C VAL A 106 -2.14 -0.84 11.63
N ILE A 107 -2.47 -0.51 10.37
CA ILE A 107 -1.57 0.22 9.47
C ILE A 107 -2.08 1.64 9.28
N GLU A 108 -1.19 2.59 9.52
CA GLU A 108 -1.49 4.03 9.46
C GLU A 108 -0.91 4.68 8.20
N LYS A 109 0.04 4.01 7.52
CA LYS A 109 0.68 4.52 6.30
C LYS A 109 0.72 3.46 5.21
N GLU A 110 0.35 3.85 4.00
CA GLU A 110 0.63 3.07 2.79
C GLU A 110 1.97 3.48 2.18
N LYS A 111 2.75 2.52 1.70
CA LYS A 111 4.02 2.78 1.00
C LYS A 111 3.83 3.66 -0.25
N TYR A 112 2.64 3.59 -0.83
CA TYR A 112 2.34 4.07 -2.17
C TYR A 112 1.26 5.17 -2.17
N LEU A 113 1.38 6.20 -1.31
CA LEU A 113 0.40 7.30 -1.19
C LEU A 113 0.07 8.01 -2.52
N LYS A 114 1.01 8.05 -3.47
CA LYS A 114 0.77 8.61 -4.82
C LYS A 114 -0.27 7.80 -5.62
N ASP A 115 -0.58 6.56 -5.23
CA ASP A 115 -1.62 5.73 -5.83
C ASP A 115 -2.97 6.43 -5.78
N ILE A 116 -3.30 7.09 -4.66
CA ILE A 116 -4.59 7.79 -4.48
C ILE A 116 -4.79 8.86 -5.58
N GLY A 117 -3.75 9.64 -5.87
CA GLY A 117 -3.79 10.68 -6.90
C GLY A 117 -3.95 10.10 -8.31
N ILE A 118 -3.24 9.01 -8.60
CA ILE A 118 -3.30 8.31 -9.89
C ILE A 118 -4.66 7.62 -10.08
N ILE A 119 -5.19 6.96 -9.04
CA ILE A 119 -6.50 6.30 -9.03
C ILE A 119 -7.61 7.32 -9.23
N SER A 120 -7.56 8.44 -8.51
CA SER A 120 -8.52 9.54 -8.67
C SER A 120 -8.50 10.09 -10.11
N TYR A 121 -7.30 10.30 -10.67
CA TYR A 121 -7.17 10.71 -12.07
C TYR A 121 -7.77 9.69 -13.04
N PHE A 122 -7.49 8.40 -12.84
CA PHE A 122 -8.02 7.32 -13.66
C PHE A 122 -9.56 7.30 -13.63
N GLN A 123 -10.16 7.41 -12.46
CA GLN A 123 -11.61 7.47 -12.28
C GLN A 123 -12.22 8.68 -13.02
N GLU A 124 -11.65 9.89 -12.84
CA GLU A 124 -12.10 11.11 -13.51
C GLU A 124 -11.91 11.09 -15.03
N MET A 125 -10.86 10.43 -15.51
CA MET A 125 -10.65 10.20 -16.94
C MET A 125 -11.72 9.26 -17.50
N ASN A 126 -11.98 8.12 -16.85
CA ASN A 126 -12.97 7.14 -17.32
C ASN A 126 -14.40 7.68 -17.32
N LYS A 127 -14.77 8.56 -16.38
CA LYS A 127 -16.08 9.24 -16.41
C LYS A 127 -16.31 10.05 -17.69
N LYS A 128 -15.23 10.50 -18.35
CA LYS A 128 -15.28 11.29 -19.59
C LYS A 128 -15.14 10.44 -20.85
N MET A 129 -14.94 9.14 -20.71
CA MET A 129 -14.85 8.22 -21.83
C MET A 129 -16.22 8.08 -22.51
N PRO A 130 -16.33 8.29 -23.83
CA PRO A 130 -17.55 8.03 -24.55
C PRO A 130 -18.02 6.56 -24.40
N PRO A 131 -19.27 6.29 -23.98
CA PRO A 131 -19.75 4.91 -23.74
C PRO A 131 -19.67 4.00 -24.97
N GLN A 132 -19.77 4.57 -26.18
CA GLN A 132 -19.68 3.79 -27.42
C GLN A 132 -18.31 3.11 -27.60
N TYR A 133 -17.24 3.64 -26.98
CA TYR A 133 -15.91 3.04 -27.04
C TYR A 133 -15.83 1.68 -26.32
N LEU A 134 -16.80 1.35 -25.46
CA LEU A 134 -16.88 0.04 -24.80
C LEU A 134 -17.49 -1.04 -25.70
N ARG A 135 -18.00 -0.69 -26.88
CA ARG A 135 -18.53 -1.69 -27.83
C ARG A 135 -17.36 -2.40 -28.50
N ARG A 136 -17.37 -3.74 -28.48
CA ARG A 136 -16.28 -4.57 -29.04
C ARG A 136 -15.95 -4.28 -30.50
N ASN A 137 -16.94 -3.85 -31.27
CA ASN A 137 -16.80 -3.50 -32.69
C ASN A 137 -16.42 -2.03 -32.93
N HIS A 138 -16.22 -1.23 -31.89
CA HIS A 138 -15.75 0.14 -32.01
C HIS A 138 -14.24 0.15 -32.27
N SER A 139 -13.77 1.03 -33.16
CA SER A 139 -12.37 1.12 -33.56
C SER A 139 -11.41 1.41 -32.39
N GLU A 140 -11.84 2.22 -31.43
CA GLU A 140 -11.09 2.66 -30.25
C GLU A 140 -11.15 1.66 -29.08
N TYR A 141 -11.98 0.61 -29.18
CA TYR A 141 -12.21 -0.37 -28.10
C TYR A 141 -10.91 -0.96 -27.58
N LYS A 142 -9.98 -1.29 -28.49
CA LYS A 142 -8.68 -1.88 -28.14
C LYS A 142 -7.84 -0.96 -27.26
N PHE A 143 -7.70 0.31 -27.66
CA PHE A 143 -6.92 1.29 -26.90
C PHE A 143 -7.55 1.56 -25.54
N VAL A 144 -8.85 1.80 -25.52
CA VAL A 144 -9.61 2.06 -24.30
C VAL A 144 -9.53 0.89 -23.32
N SER A 145 -9.59 -0.35 -23.83
CA SER A 145 -9.42 -1.55 -23.02
C SER A 145 -8.02 -1.62 -22.38
N TYR A 146 -6.97 -1.21 -23.10
CA TYR A 146 -5.64 -1.10 -22.50
C TYR A 146 -5.62 -0.07 -21.36
N ILE A 147 -6.18 1.12 -21.59
CA ILE A 147 -6.26 2.16 -20.56
C ILE A 147 -7.01 1.66 -19.32
N SER A 148 -8.16 1.01 -19.49
CA SER A 148 -8.92 0.44 -18.37
C SER A 148 -8.14 -0.64 -17.63
N LEU A 149 -7.47 -1.55 -18.34
CA LEU A 149 -6.68 -2.61 -17.71
C LEU A 149 -5.48 -2.08 -16.93
N ILE A 150 -4.83 -1.01 -17.40
CA ILE A 150 -3.75 -0.34 -16.65
C ILE A 150 -4.26 0.11 -15.29
N GLY A 151 -5.39 0.80 -15.24
CA GLY A 151 -5.94 1.28 -13.96
C GLY A 151 -6.42 0.15 -13.06
N THR A 152 -7.06 -0.88 -13.61
CA THR A 152 -7.48 -2.05 -12.83
C THR A 152 -6.29 -2.76 -12.21
N LEU A 153 -5.28 -3.10 -13.01
CA LEU A 153 -4.10 -3.82 -12.53
C LEU A 153 -3.31 -2.99 -11.50
N PHE A 154 -3.24 -1.67 -11.70
CA PHE A 154 -2.64 -0.76 -10.74
C PHE A 154 -3.35 -0.74 -9.39
N ILE A 155 -4.69 -0.66 -9.39
CA ILE A 155 -5.49 -0.72 -8.16
C ILE A 155 -5.28 -2.06 -7.45
N SER A 156 -5.19 -3.15 -8.21
CA SER A 156 -4.89 -4.49 -7.70
C SER A 156 -3.41 -4.73 -7.36
N LYS A 157 -2.56 -3.69 -7.42
CA LYS A 157 -1.11 -3.75 -7.16
C LYS A 157 -0.33 -4.72 -8.08
N ASP A 158 -0.91 -5.15 -9.21
CA ASP A 158 -0.20 -5.86 -10.27
C ASP A 158 0.55 -4.85 -11.16
N PHE A 159 1.67 -4.35 -10.64
CA PHE A 159 2.47 -3.31 -11.27
C PHE A 159 3.15 -3.78 -12.56
N GLU A 160 3.64 -5.02 -12.61
CA GLU A 160 4.25 -5.59 -13.81
C GLU A 160 3.21 -5.72 -14.93
N GLY A 161 2.01 -6.25 -14.61
CA GLY A 161 0.88 -6.31 -15.52
C GLY A 161 0.48 -4.93 -16.04
N ALA A 162 0.35 -3.95 -15.14
CA ALA A 162 0.07 -2.56 -15.51
C ALA A 162 1.14 -2.01 -16.48
N GLY A 163 2.42 -2.28 -16.21
CA GLY A 163 3.55 -1.89 -17.07
C GLY A 163 3.48 -2.51 -18.47
N VAL A 164 3.08 -3.79 -18.59
CA VAL A 164 2.89 -4.45 -19.89
C VAL A 164 1.80 -3.75 -20.71
N PHE A 165 0.68 -3.37 -20.08
CA PHE A 165 -0.40 -2.68 -20.79
C PHE A 165 -0.08 -1.22 -21.12
N ILE A 166 0.73 -0.53 -20.29
CA ILE A 166 1.28 0.78 -20.65
C ILE A 166 2.12 0.67 -21.93
N ASN A 167 3.00 -0.33 -22.00
CA ASN A 167 3.80 -0.57 -23.20
C ASN A 167 2.90 -0.79 -24.43
N ARG A 168 1.88 -1.65 -24.32
CA ARG A 168 0.91 -1.91 -25.40
C ARG A 168 0.15 -0.64 -25.82
N ALA A 169 -0.28 0.18 -24.87
CA ALA A 169 -0.95 1.45 -25.15
C ALA A 169 -0.02 2.43 -25.87
N ASN A 170 1.24 2.53 -25.46
CA ASN A 170 2.24 3.37 -26.14
C ASN A 170 2.53 2.86 -27.56
N THR A 171 2.67 1.55 -27.76
CA THR A 171 2.82 0.96 -29.10
C THR A 171 1.61 1.28 -29.98
N TYR A 172 0.39 1.14 -29.45
CA TYR A 172 -0.84 1.48 -30.18
C TYR A 172 -0.84 2.95 -30.63
N LEU A 173 -0.39 3.87 -29.77
CA LEU A 173 -0.32 5.31 -30.08
C LEU A 173 0.72 5.68 -31.14
N ASN A 174 1.74 4.84 -31.34
CA ASN A 174 2.83 5.07 -32.29
C ASN A 174 2.54 4.50 -33.68
N ASP A 175 1.57 3.61 -33.79
CA ASP A 175 1.15 2.99 -35.04
C ASP A 175 0.11 3.88 -35.74
N THR A 176 0.46 4.35 -36.93
CA THR A 176 -0.31 5.32 -37.72
C THR A 176 -1.62 4.77 -38.26
N ASP A 177 -1.77 3.45 -38.30
CA ASP A 177 -2.97 2.79 -38.81
C ASP A 177 -4.07 2.69 -37.74
N ASN A 178 -3.72 3.00 -36.48
CA ASN A 178 -4.66 2.92 -35.37
C ASN A 178 -5.56 4.16 -35.27
N VAL A 179 -6.85 3.89 -35.03
CA VAL A 179 -7.83 4.94 -34.74
C VAL A 179 -7.65 5.42 -33.32
N LEU A 180 -7.45 6.73 -33.17
CA LEU A 180 -7.29 7.35 -31.87
C LEU A 180 -8.63 7.90 -31.36
N PRO A 181 -8.84 7.92 -30.03
CA PRO A 181 -9.97 8.60 -29.43
C PRO A 181 -10.03 10.09 -29.78
N ASP A 182 -11.15 10.71 -29.41
CA ASP A 182 -11.29 12.16 -29.47
C ASP A 182 -10.13 12.86 -28.74
N LYS A 183 -9.79 14.06 -29.21
CA LYS A 183 -8.60 14.80 -28.79
C LYS A 183 -8.56 15.05 -27.28
N ASP A 184 -9.71 15.27 -26.65
CA ASP A 184 -9.78 15.60 -25.22
C ASP A 184 -9.56 14.35 -24.36
N TYR A 185 -10.21 13.24 -24.71
CA TYR A 185 -9.99 11.96 -24.04
C TYR A 185 -8.56 11.45 -24.28
N LEU A 186 -8.06 11.53 -25.52
CA LEU A 186 -6.69 11.14 -25.86
C LEU A 186 -5.64 11.92 -25.06
N LYS A 187 -5.83 13.24 -24.88
CA LYS A 187 -4.94 14.06 -24.05
C LYS A 187 -4.88 13.56 -22.61
N LYS A 188 -6.03 13.16 -22.05
CA LYS A 188 -6.10 12.59 -20.70
C LYS A 188 -5.42 11.22 -20.62
N CYS A 189 -5.64 10.35 -21.60
CA CYS A 189 -4.98 9.05 -21.66
C CYS A 189 -3.45 9.18 -21.72
N ARG A 190 -2.92 10.10 -22.53
CA ARG A 190 -1.47 10.34 -22.61
C ARG A 190 -0.90 10.82 -21.28
N TYR A 191 -1.60 11.75 -20.62
CA TYR A 191 -1.18 12.19 -19.29
C TYR A 191 -1.23 11.06 -18.26
N PHE A 192 -2.28 10.23 -18.27
CA PHE A 192 -2.37 9.04 -17.43
C PHE A 192 -1.19 8.08 -17.65
N LEU A 193 -0.90 7.73 -18.91
CA LEU A 193 0.24 6.87 -19.27
C LEU A 193 1.57 7.47 -18.78
N LYS A 194 1.75 8.79 -18.90
CA LYS A 194 2.95 9.49 -18.43
C LYS A 194 3.11 9.39 -16.91
N ILE A 195 2.08 9.74 -16.14
CA ILE A 195 2.17 9.71 -14.67
C ILE A 195 2.35 8.28 -14.16
N MET A 196 1.68 7.30 -14.77
CA MET A 196 1.82 5.87 -14.47
C MET A 196 3.23 5.37 -14.76
N THR A 197 3.75 5.63 -15.96
CA THR A 197 5.10 5.19 -16.35
C THR A 197 6.14 5.77 -15.38
N ARG A 198 6.05 7.07 -15.08
CA ARG A 198 6.95 7.71 -14.12
C ARG A 198 6.86 7.05 -12.74
N TYR A 199 5.65 6.83 -12.26
CA TYR A 199 5.42 6.22 -10.96
C TYR A 199 6.05 4.83 -10.84
N LEU A 200 5.80 3.96 -11.82
CA LEU A 200 6.33 2.59 -11.82
C LEU A 200 7.87 2.57 -11.90
N LEU A 201 8.47 3.49 -12.66
CA LEU A 201 9.92 3.61 -12.79
C LEU A 201 10.59 4.17 -11.53
N GLU A 202 10.05 5.24 -10.96
CA GLU A 202 10.61 5.89 -9.76
C GLU A 202 10.59 4.95 -8.55
N ASN A 203 9.58 4.09 -8.45
CA ASN A 203 9.42 3.14 -7.34
C ASN A 203 10.05 1.75 -7.63
N ASN A 204 10.79 1.60 -8.73
CA ASN A 204 11.41 0.33 -9.16
C ASN A 204 10.45 -0.88 -9.16
N LEU A 205 9.20 -0.68 -9.60
CA LEU A 205 8.12 -1.67 -9.51
C LEU A 205 8.07 -2.64 -10.70
N LEU A 206 9.07 -2.61 -11.59
CA LEU A 206 9.06 -3.33 -12.86
C LEU A 206 10.33 -4.16 -13.04
N SER A 207 10.22 -5.25 -13.78
CA SER A 207 11.39 -5.99 -14.26
C SER A 207 12.30 -5.12 -15.13
N GLU A 208 13.61 -5.38 -15.09
CA GLU A 208 14.60 -4.62 -15.85
C GLU A 208 14.29 -4.61 -17.36
N SER A 209 13.82 -5.74 -17.89
CA SER A 209 13.42 -5.88 -19.29
C SER A 209 12.25 -4.97 -19.69
N LEU A 210 11.30 -4.76 -18.79
CA LEU A 210 10.12 -3.93 -19.05
C LEU A 210 10.45 -2.45 -18.85
N ARG A 211 11.29 -2.14 -17.86
CA ARG A 211 11.85 -0.82 -17.61
C ARG A 211 12.59 -0.27 -18.84
N GLN A 212 13.44 -1.09 -19.48
CA GLN A 212 14.14 -0.69 -20.71
C GLN A 212 13.15 -0.34 -21.83
N ARG A 213 12.19 -1.23 -22.12
CA ARG A 213 11.16 -1.03 -23.15
C ARG A 213 10.34 0.25 -22.94
N LEU A 214 9.95 0.56 -21.70
CA LEU A 214 9.20 1.79 -21.39
C LEU A 214 10.07 3.04 -21.54
N THR A 215 11.37 2.95 -21.26
CA THR A 215 12.31 4.07 -21.39
C THR A 215 12.61 4.37 -22.86
N GLU A 216 12.77 3.34 -23.70
CA GLU A 216 12.96 3.48 -25.15
C GLU A 216 11.76 4.14 -25.83
N ASN A 217 10.54 3.73 -25.46
CA ASN A 217 9.31 4.34 -25.98
C ASN A 217 9.18 5.83 -25.61
N LYS A 218 9.73 6.25 -24.46
CA LYS A 218 9.74 7.66 -24.04
C LYS A 218 10.68 8.50 -24.92
N ASN A 219 11.83 7.95 -25.29
CA ASN A 219 12.82 8.64 -26.13
C ASN A 219 12.35 8.79 -27.59
N ASN A 220 11.57 7.82 -28.09
CA ASN A 220 11.03 7.84 -29.44
C ASN A 220 9.82 8.78 -29.62
N ASN A 221 9.31 9.39 -28.55
CA ASN A 221 8.13 10.27 -28.63
C ASN A 221 8.22 11.46 -27.64
N PRO A 222 8.82 12.60 -28.04
CA PRO A 222 9.01 13.78 -27.18
C PRO A 222 7.70 14.49 -26.80
N ARG A 223 6.53 13.97 -27.21
CA ARG A 223 5.19 14.48 -26.87
C ARG A 223 4.46 13.67 -25.79
N LEU A 224 5.14 12.74 -25.11
CA LEU A 224 4.67 12.04 -23.90
C LEU A 224 5.03 12.79 -22.61
#